data_AF-A0A932GUT1-F1
#
_entry.id   AF-A0A932GUT1-F1
#
_cell.length_a   1.000
_cell.length_b   1.000
_cell.length_c   1.000
_cell.angle_alpha   90.00
_cell.angle_beta   90.00
_cell.angle_gamma   90.00
#
_symmetry.space_group_name_H-M   'P 1'
#
loop_
_entity.id
_entity.type
_entity.pdbx_description
1 polymer ?
#
loop_
_entity_poly.entity_id
_entity_poly.type
_entity_poly.pdbx_seq_one_letter_code
_entity_poly.pdbx_strand_id
1 'polypeptide(L)'
;VDALGSSNVVGVTMPSRYSSPGSISDSKLLAQNLSIRLITIPIEPAFQAYLDMLSPVFKGAKPNVTEENLQARVRGNLLMALSNKFGWLVLTTGNKSEMATGYATLYGDMAGGFAVIKDVPKTMVYQLVGYRNALAGSAVIPSSIIDKPPSAELKPEQKDIDTLPPYELLDPVLTAYVEEDKSVEQIIAMGIDEKVVKRAARLVDSSEYKRRQAPPGVKITPRAFGRDRRLPISNRFKG
;
A
#
# COMPACT_ATOMS: atom_id res chain seq x y z
N VAL A 1 0.12 3.84 -17.69
CA VAL A 1 0.46 3.68 -19.12
C VAL A 1 -0.60 4.32 -19.98
N ASP A 2 -1.86 3.92 -19.86
CA ASP A 2 -2.97 4.52 -20.61
C ASP A 2 -3.01 6.06 -20.56
N ALA A 3 -2.67 6.67 -19.41
CA ALA A 3 -2.64 8.12 -19.24
C ALA A 3 -1.42 8.84 -19.86
N LEU A 4 -0.26 8.18 -19.99
CA LEU A 4 1.01 8.85 -20.33
C LEU A 4 1.71 8.27 -21.56
N GLY A 5 1.25 7.14 -22.09
CA GLY A 5 2.00 6.33 -23.04
C GLY A 5 3.11 5.50 -22.35
N SER A 6 3.48 4.37 -22.95
CA SER A 6 4.45 3.43 -22.36
C SER A 6 5.88 3.98 -22.32
N SER A 7 6.27 4.81 -23.29
CA SER A 7 7.58 5.47 -23.35
C SER A 7 7.83 6.44 -22.20
N ASN A 8 6.78 6.96 -21.57
CA ASN A 8 6.85 7.92 -20.47
C ASN A 8 6.67 7.27 -19.09
N VAL A 9 6.63 5.94 -19.02
CA VAL A 9 6.48 5.19 -17.76
C VAL A 9 7.69 4.27 -17.57
N VAL A 10 8.29 4.37 -16.39
CA VAL A 10 9.41 3.50 -15.98
C VAL A 10 8.97 2.71 -14.75
N GLY A 11 9.02 1.39 -14.85
CA GLY A 11 8.89 0.49 -13.72
C GLY A 11 10.24 0.34 -13.01
N VAL A 12 10.21 0.18 -11.69
CA VAL A 12 11.40 -0.16 -10.89
C VAL A 12 11.05 -1.35 -9.99
N THR A 13 11.74 -2.47 -10.17
CA THR A 13 11.63 -3.64 -9.29
C THR A 13 12.80 -3.62 -8.29
N MET A 14 12.46 -3.70 -7.00
CA MET A 14 13.38 -3.45 -5.89
C MET A 14 13.41 -4.64 -4.91
N PRO A 15 13.95 -5.80 -5.32
CA PRO A 15 13.90 -7.01 -4.52
C PRO A 15 14.78 -6.92 -3.27
N SER A 16 14.35 -7.59 -2.20
CA SER A 16 15.15 -7.88 -1.00
C SER A 16 15.32 -9.39 -0.84
N ARG A 17 16.04 -9.83 0.19
CA ARG A 17 16.14 -11.24 0.59
C ARG A 17 14.80 -11.95 0.86
N TYR A 18 13.70 -11.21 1.06
CA TYR A 18 12.35 -11.78 1.27
C TYR A 18 11.47 -11.75 0.03
N SER A 19 11.91 -11.09 -1.05
CA SER A 19 11.14 -11.02 -2.28
C SER A 19 11.06 -12.39 -2.95
N SER A 20 9.85 -12.83 -3.26
CA SER A 20 9.66 -14.14 -3.90
C SER A 20 10.15 -14.12 -5.35
N PRO A 21 10.66 -15.26 -5.88
CA PRO A 21 10.97 -15.37 -7.30
C PRO A 21 9.77 -15.01 -8.19
N GLY A 22 8.56 -15.39 -7.74
CA GLY A 22 7.29 -15.06 -8.39
C GLY A 22 7.05 -13.55 -8.50
N SER A 23 7.23 -12.80 -7.42
CA SER A 23 7.08 -11.33 -7.45
C SER A 23 8.06 -10.65 -8.41
N ILE A 24 9.29 -11.17 -8.53
CA ILE A 24 10.27 -10.65 -9.49
C ILE A 24 9.85 -10.98 -10.93
N SER A 25 9.47 -12.23 -11.22
CA SER A 25 9.03 -12.62 -12.57
C SER A 25 7.75 -11.91 -12.99
N ASP A 26 6.79 -11.74 -12.09
CA ASP A 26 5.54 -11.01 -12.32
C ASP A 26 5.81 -9.55 -12.69
N SER A 27 6.73 -8.88 -11.99
CA SER A 27 7.09 -7.49 -12.29
C SER A 27 7.71 -7.33 -13.69
N LYS A 28 8.49 -8.32 -14.12
CA LYS A 28 9.08 -8.37 -15.47
C LYS A 28 8.02 -8.61 -16.54
N LEU A 29 7.14 -9.58 -16.32
CA LEU A 29 6.07 -9.92 -17.24
C LEU A 29 5.08 -8.76 -17.41
N LEU A 30 4.67 -8.13 -16.30
CA LEU A 30 3.79 -6.95 -16.35
C LEU A 30 4.45 -5.80 -17.12
N ALA A 31 5.74 -5.54 -16.89
CA ALA A 31 6.45 -4.49 -17.63
C ALA A 31 6.53 -4.78 -19.14
N GLN A 32 6.74 -6.05 -19.52
CA GLN A 32 6.71 -6.49 -20.91
C GLN A 32 5.33 -6.30 -21.54
N ASN A 33 4.27 -6.77 -20.88
CA ASN A 33 2.88 -6.62 -21.33
C ASN A 33 2.50 -5.15 -21.54
N LEU A 34 2.99 -4.26 -20.68
CA LEU A 34 2.76 -2.82 -20.75
C LEU A 34 3.74 -2.08 -21.68
N SER A 35 4.73 -2.79 -22.23
CA SER A 35 5.81 -2.22 -23.07
C SER A 35 6.55 -1.05 -22.39
N ILE A 36 6.75 -1.12 -21.07
CA ILE A 36 7.46 -0.10 -20.29
C ILE A 36 8.90 -0.53 -20.01
N ARG A 37 9.78 0.45 -19.83
CA ARG A 37 11.13 0.19 -19.33
C ARG A 37 11.04 -0.31 -17.88
N LEU A 38 11.76 -1.39 -17.57
CA LEU A 38 11.91 -1.89 -16.19
C LEU A 38 13.37 -1.77 -15.74
N ILE A 39 13.59 -1.10 -14.62
CA ILE A 39 14.89 -1.04 -13.94
C ILE A 39 14.86 -1.98 -12.74
N THR A 40 15.93 -2.74 -12.51
CA THR A 40 16.07 -3.60 -11.32
C THR A 40 17.12 -3.01 -10.38
N ILE A 41 16.73 -2.72 -9.13
CA ILE A 41 17.63 -2.18 -8.10
C ILE A 41 17.42 -2.97 -6.79
N PRO A 42 18.19 -4.04 -6.52
CA PRO A 42 18.09 -4.78 -5.26
C PRO A 42 18.39 -3.86 -4.07
N ILE A 43 17.58 -3.95 -3.01
CA ILE A 43 17.74 -3.09 -1.82
C ILE A 43 18.68 -3.67 -0.77
N GLU A 44 19.10 -4.92 -0.97
CA GLU A 44 19.87 -5.71 -0.02
C GLU A 44 21.11 -5.01 0.52
N PRO A 45 21.96 -4.34 -0.30
CA PRO A 45 23.14 -3.64 0.22
C PRO A 45 22.79 -2.50 1.17
N ALA A 46 21.78 -1.71 0.83
CA ALA A 46 21.33 -0.58 1.65
C ALA A 46 20.64 -1.08 2.93
N PHE A 47 19.83 -2.14 2.83
CA PHE A 47 19.19 -2.73 4.00
C PHE A 47 20.21 -3.29 4.98
N GLN A 48 21.22 -4.03 4.51
CA GLN A 48 22.30 -4.55 5.36
C GLN A 48 23.07 -3.41 6.04
N ALA A 49 23.39 -2.33 5.32
CA ALA A 49 24.06 -1.18 5.91
C ALA A 49 23.25 -0.57 7.07
N TYR A 50 21.92 -0.44 6.94
CA TYR A 50 21.06 0.00 8.06
C TYR A 50 21.10 -0.97 9.25
N LEU A 51 21.05 -2.28 9.00
CA LEU A 51 21.12 -3.29 10.06
C LEU A 51 22.45 -3.21 10.81
N ASP A 52 23.57 -3.06 10.09
CA ASP A 52 24.90 -2.96 10.69
C ASP A 52 25.05 -1.68 11.52
N MET A 53 24.56 -0.54 11.00
CA MET A 53 24.56 0.74 11.73
C MET A 53 23.74 0.69 13.02
N LEU A 54 22.62 -0.03 13.02
CA LEU A 54 21.70 -0.10 14.17
C LEU A 54 22.00 -1.26 15.12
N SER A 55 22.82 -2.24 14.70
CA SER A 55 23.15 -3.43 15.47
C SER A 55 23.61 -3.16 16.91
N PRO A 56 24.49 -2.17 17.19
CA PRO A 56 24.90 -1.87 18.57
C PRO A 56 23.72 -1.40 19.45
N VAL A 57 22.80 -0.64 18.88
CA VAL A 57 21.63 -0.06 19.58
C VAL A 57 20.52 -1.10 19.75
N PHE A 58 20.38 -2.03 18.79
CA PHE A 58 19.37 -3.09 18.82
C PHE A 58 19.84 -4.36 19.52
N LYS A 59 21.00 -4.33 20.18
CA LYS A 59 21.58 -5.50 20.86
C LYS A 59 20.58 -6.11 21.85
N GLY A 60 20.23 -7.38 21.63
CA GLY A 60 19.30 -8.14 22.47
C GLY A 60 17.81 -7.91 22.17
N ALA A 61 17.47 -7.00 21.26
CA ALA A 61 16.11 -6.83 20.77
C ALA A 61 15.78 -7.90 19.70
N LYS A 62 14.52 -8.32 19.66
CA LYS A 62 14.01 -9.19 18.58
C LYS A 62 13.57 -8.32 17.40
N PRO A 63 13.84 -8.74 16.15
CA PRO A 63 13.31 -8.07 14.97
C PRO A 63 11.79 -7.91 15.04
N ASN A 64 11.29 -6.79 14.54
CA ASN A 64 9.88 -6.45 14.50
C ASN A 64 9.56 -5.59 13.28
N VAL A 65 8.46 -4.83 13.32
CA VAL A 65 8.04 -3.91 12.25
C VAL A 65 9.12 -2.86 11.89
N THR A 66 10.12 -2.67 12.73
CA THR A 66 11.24 -1.76 12.48
C THR A 66 12.05 -2.19 11.26
N GLU A 67 12.51 -3.44 11.21
CA GLU A 67 13.28 -3.99 10.10
C GLU A 67 12.46 -4.09 8.81
N GLU A 68 11.16 -4.38 8.94
CA GLU A 68 10.22 -4.33 7.81
C GLU A 68 10.15 -2.90 7.23
N ASN A 69 9.95 -1.89 8.09
CA ASN A 69 9.86 -0.49 7.69
C ASN A 69 11.17 0.06 7.10
N LEU A 70 12.35 -0.44 7.53
CA LEU A 70 13.63 -0.05 6.94
C LEU A 70 13.68 -0.38 5.45
N GLN A 71 13.26 -1.58 5.06
CA GLN A 71 13.20 -1.99 3.65
C GLN A 71 12.27 -1.08 2.83
N ALA A 72 11.08 -0.77 3.35
CA ALA A 72 10.16 0.15 2.69
C ALA A 72 10.76 1.55 2.51
N ARG A 73 11.44 2.09 3.52
CA ARG A 73 12.12 3.40 3.43
C ARG A 73 13.30 3.42 2.47
N VAL A 74 14.06 2.34 2.38
CA VAL A 74 15.12 2.21 1.36
C VAL A 74 14.51 2.30 -0.03
N ARG A 75 13.40 1.61 -0.30
CA ARG A 75 12.68 1.70 -1.58
C ARG A 75 12.20 3.12 -1.87
N GLY A 76 11.58 3.78 -0.89
CA GLY A 76 11.15 5.19 -1.00
C GLY A 76 12.31 6.12 -1.36
N ASN A 77 13.44 6.01 -0.67
CA ASN A 77 14.64 6.81 -0.94
C ASN A 77 15.21 6.56 -2.35
N LEU A 78 15.23 5.31 -2.83
CA LEU A 78 15.69 4.99 -4.18
C LEU A 78 14.80 5.64 -5.25
N LEU A 79 13.47 5.55 -5.09
CA LEU A 79 12.52 6.18 -6.03
C LEU A 79 12.66 7.70 -6.03
N MET A 80 12.83 8.32 -4.86
CA MET A 80 13.07 9.75 -4.76
C MET A 80 14.43 10.16 -5.35
N ALA A 81 15.48 9.35 -5.20
CA ALA A 81 16.77 9.61 -5.83
C ALA A 81 16.67 9.57 -7.37
N LEU A 82 15.92 8.62 -7.94
CA LEU A 82 15.63 8.56 -9.37
C LEU A 82 14.82 9.78 -9.83
N SER A 83 13.79 10.15 -9.07
CA SER A 83 12.99 11.35 -9.31
C SER A 83 13.86 12.61 -9.36
N ASN A 84 14.71 12.82 -8.37
CA ASN A 84 15.61 13.97 -8.31
C ASN A 84 16.61 13.98 -9.47
N LYS A 85 17.12 12.81 -9.87
CA LYS A 85 18.12 12.71 -10.95
C LYS A 85 17.53 12.96 -12.33
N PHE A 86 16.32 12.45 -12.59
CA PHE A 86 15.73 12.41 -13.93
C PHE A 86 14.50 13.31 -14.11
N GLY A 87 14.06 14.00 -13.06
CA GLY A 87 12.87 14.86 -13.07
C GLY A 87 11.55 14.07 -13.15
N TRP A 88 11.54 12.79 -12.76
CA TRP A 88 10.36 11.93 -12.84
C TRP A 88 9.41 12.15 -11.65
N LEU A 89 8.10 11.98 -11.87
CA LEU A 89 7.12 11.95 -10.79
C LEU A 89 6.95 10.54 -10.24
N VAL A 90 7.19 10.34 -8.95
CA VAL A 90 6.92 9.06 -8.28
C VAL A 90 5.43 8.92 -8.02
N LEU A 91 4.82 7.85 -8.54
CA LEU A 91 3.43 7.47 -8.29
C LEU A 91 3.39 6.45 -7.15
N THR A 92 2.76 6.80 -6.03
CA THR A 92 2.59 5.87 -4.89
C THR A 92 1.42 4.94 -5.14
N THR A 93 1.52 3.70 -4.65
CA THR A 93 0.58 2.61 -4.97
C THR A 93 -0.30 2.20 -3.78
N GLY A 94 -0.34 2.99 -2.71
CA GLY A 94 -1.21 2.73 -1.56
C GLY A 94 -2.69 2.92 -1.91
N ASN A 95 -3.52 1.93 -1.63
CA ASN A 95 -4.97 1.96 -1.88
C ASN A 95 -5.76 2.50 -0.66
N LYS A 96 -7.08 2.74 -0.83
CA LYS A 96 -7.90 3.33 0.23
C LYS A 96 -7.94 2.48 1.49
N SER A 97 -7.98 1.16 1.37
CA SER A 97 -8.06 0.24 2.52
C SER A 97 -6.78 0.25 3.35
N GLU A 98 -5.62 0.28 2.69
CA GLU A 98 -4.31 0.43 3.33
C GLU A 98 -4.17 1.80 4.01
N MET A 99 -4.53 2.87 3.31
CA MET A 99 -4.46 4.24 3.83
C MET A 99 -5.44 4.46 5.00
N ALA A 100 -6.63 3.85 4.93
CA ALA A 100 -7.62 3.88 6.00
C ALA A 100 -7.05 3.26 7.27
N THR A 101 -6.50 2.06 7.16
CA THR A 101 -6.02 1.28 8.32
C THR A 101 -4.59 1.61 8.74
N GLY A 102 -3.91 2.49 8.01
CA GLY A 102 -2.51 2.84 8.22
C GLY A 102 -1.55 1.67 7.99
N TYR A 103 -1.95 0.70 7.17
CA TYR A 103 -1.11 -0.38 6.70
C TYR A 103 -0.17 0.13 5.60
N ALA A 104 0.75 0.99 6.04
CA ALA A 104 1.62 1.79 5.21
C ALA A 104 2.83 2.25 6.04
N THR A 105 3.95 2.45 5.36
CA THR A 105 5.20 2.94 5.95
C THR A 105 5.39 4.40 5.59
N LEU A 106 5.39 5.27 6.60
CA LEU A 106 5.80 6.67 6.40
C LEU A 106 7.21 6.73 5.83
N TYR A 107 7.34 7.49 4.75
CA TYR A 107 8.57 7.66 3.97
C TYR A 107 9.06 6.37 3.28
N GLY A 108 8.23 5.33 3.26
CA GLY A 108 8.43 4.11 2.47
C GLY A 108 7.51 4.10 1.26
N ASP A 109 6.51 3.22 1.27
CA ASP A 109 5.47 3.13 0.22
C ASP A 109 4.65 4.43 0.04
N MET A 110 4.64 5.31 1.05
CA MET A 110 4.01 6.63 0.99
C MET A 110 4.91 7.70 0.33
N ALA A 111 6.18 7.40 0.03
CA ALA A 111 7.10 8.35 -0.56
C ALA A 111 6.84 8.52 -2.06
N GLY A 112 6.19 9.63 -2.42
CA GLY A 112 6.03 10.03 -3.82
C GLY A 112 5.22 11.31 -3.97
N GLY A 113 5.01 11.73 -5.22
CA GLY A 113 4.36 13.00 -5.53
C GLY A 113 2.86 12.89 -5.79
N PHE A 114 2.35 11.70 -6.16
CA PHE A 114 0.94 11.51 -6.46
C PHE A 114 0.46 10.08 -6.17
N ALA A 115 -0.67 9.94 -5.47
CA ALA A 115 -1.26 8.66 -5.10
C ALA A 115 -2.47 8.33 -5.96
N VAL A 116 -2.25 7.58 -7.04
CA VAL A 116 -3.25 7.33 -8.09
C VAL A 116 -4.48 6.60 -7.55
N ILE A 117 -4.27 5.62 -6.68
CA ILE A 117 -5.34 4.74 -6.17
C ILE A 117 -5.69 4.96 -4.70
N LYS A 118 -5.30 6.11 -4.13
CA LYS A 118 -5.50 6.43 -2.71
C LYS A 118 -6.96 6.39 -2.25
N ASP A 119 -7.91 6.62 -3.15
CA ASP A 119 -9.35 6.59 -2.86
C ASP A 119 -10.06 5.39 -3.50
N VAL A 120 -9.31 4.35 -3.90
CA VAL A 120 -9.85 3.09 -4.43
C VAL A 120 -9.77 2.00 -3.36
N PRO A 121 -10.89 1.42 -2.87
CA PRO A 121 -10.86 0.26 -1.96
C PRO A 121 -10.15 -0.95 -2.58
N LYS A 122 -9.54 -1.81 -1.77
CA LYS A 122 -8.77 -2.97 -2.26
C LYS A 122 -9.63 -3.91 -3.10
N THR A 123 -10.86 -4.18 -2.68
CA THR A 123 -11.84 -4.99 -3.44
C THR A 123 -12.11 -4.39 -4.82
N MET A 124 -12.23 -3.06 -4.91
CA MET A 124 -12.38 -2.34 -6.19
C MET A 124 -11.11 -2.38 -7.04
N VAL A 125 -9.91 -2.40 -6.44
CA VAL A 125 -8.66 -2.60 -7.21
C VAL A 125 -8.72 -3.90 -8.00
N TYR A 126 -9.16 -5.02 -7.39
CA TYR A 126 -9.32 -6.29 -8.09
C TYR A 126 -10.34 -6.20 -9.24
N GLN A 127 -11.47 -5.52 -9.02
CA GLN A 127 -12.48 -5.29 -10.07
C GLN A 127 -11.91 -4.48 -11.24
N LEU A 128 -11.14 -3.42 -10.95
CA LEU A 128 -10.50 -2.58 -11.98
C LEU A 128 -9.45 -3.34 -12.78
N VAL A 129 -8.71 -4.26 -12.15
CA VAL A 129 -7.78 -5.15 -12.85
C VAL A 129 -8.52 -6.04 -13.84
N GLY A 130 -9.62 -6.68 -13.40
CA GLY A 130 -10.46 -7.50 -14.27
C GLY A 130 -11.04 -6.70 -15.44
N TYR A 131 -11.58 -5.51 -15.16
CA TYR A 131 -12.06 -4.58 -16.18
C TYR A 131 -10.97 -4.20 -17.19
N ARG A 132 -9.77 -3.84 -16.71
CA ARG A 132 -8.67 -3.42 -17.57
C ARG A 132 -8.15 -4.54 -18.48
N ASN A 133 -8.12 -5.77 -18.00
CA ASN A 133 -7.76 -6.94 -18.82
C ASN A 133 -8.86 -7.24 -19.86
N ALA A 134 -10.14 -7.15 -19.48
CA ALA A 134 -11.26 -7.32 -20.39
C ALA A 134 -11.24 -6.32 -21.55
N LEU A 135 -10.95 -5.04 -21.27
CA LEU A 135 -10.79 -4.01 -22.31
C LEU A 135 -9.68 -4.31 -23.30
N ALA A 136 -8.60 -4.98 -22.87
CA ALA A 136 -7.49 -5.33 -23.74
C ALA A 136 -7.69 -6.65 -24.50
N GLY A 137 -8.76 -7.41 -24.20
CA GLY A 137 -8.94 -8.77 -24.71
C GLY A 137 -7.78 -9.72 -24.34
N SER A 138 -6.98 -9.39 -23.33
CA SER A 138 -5.76 -10.12 -22.96
C SER A 138 -5.38 -9.87 -21.50
N ALA A 139 -4.59 -10.78 -20.92
CA ALA A 139 -4.10 -10.68 -19.56
C ALA A 139 -2.92 -9.69 -19.44
N VAL A 140 -3.18 -8.40 -19.68
CA VAL A 140 -2.18 -7.32 -19.52
C VAL A 140 -1.59 -7.35 -18.12
N ILE A 141 -2.45 -7.50 -17.11
CA ILE A 141 -2.06 -7.78 -15.73
C ILE A 141 -2.12 -9.30 -15.53
N PRO A 142 -0.98 -9.98 -15.28
CA PRO A 142 -0.93 -11.44 -15.14
C PRO A 142 -1.84 -11.99 -14.03
N SER A 143 -2.46 -13.14 -14.26
CA SER A 143 -3.30 -13.82 -13.25
C SER A 143 -2.50 -14.21 -12.00
N SER A 144 -1.22 -14.54 -12.14
CA SER A 144 -0.32 -14.79 -11.00
C SER A 144 -0.25 -13.63 -10.01
N ILE A 145 -0.44 -12.38 -10.46
CA ILE A 145 -0.51 -11.20 -9.58
C ILE A 145 -1.85 -11.11 -8.85
N ILE A 146 -2.92 -11.58 -9.49
CA ILE A 146 -4.29 -11.51 -8.99
C ILE A 146 -4.55 -12.61 -7.96
N ASP A 147 -4.11 -13.83 -8.28
CA ASP A 147 -4.40 -15.05 -7.52
C ASP A 147 -3.52 -15.19 -6.27
N LYS A 148 -2.40 -14.44 -6.20
CA LYS A 148 -1.52 -14.47 -5.04
C LYS A 148 -2.08 -13.65 -3.86
N PRO A 149 -1.92 -14.14 -2.61
CA PRO A 149 -2.30 -13.36 -1.44
C PRO A 149 -1.54 -12.01 -1.40
N PRO A 150 -2.21 -10.91 -1.00
CA PRO A 150 -1.57 -9.61 -0.88
C PRO A 150 -0.53 -9.63 0.25
N SER A 151 0.64 -9.06 -0.03
CA SER A 151 1.79 -9.02 0.87
C SER A 151 2.76 -7.90 0.47
N ALA A 152 3.44 -7.31 1.46
CA ALA A 152 4.56 -6.40 1.27
C ALA A 152 5.92 -7.11 1.12
N GLU A 153 5.98 -8.43 1.36
CA GLU A 153 7.20 -9.26 1.31
C GLU A 153 8.39 -8.64 2.07
N LEU A 154 8.15 -8.15 3.30
CA LEU A 154 9.15 -7.52 4.17
C LEU A 154 9.71 -8.48 5.23
N LYS A 155 9.10 -9.65 5.40
CA LYS A 155 9.55 -10.75 6.26
C LYS A 155 9.11 -12.09 5.66
N PRO A 156 9.65 -13.24 6.13
CA PRO A 156 9.25 -14.55 5.63
C PRO A 156 7.74 -14.78 5.77
N GLU A 157 7.14 -15.32 4.70
CA GLU A 157 5.73 -15.75 4.65
C GLU A 157 4.68 -14.68 5.01
N GLN A 158 5.05 -13.40 4.95
CA GLN A 158 4.17 -12.28 5.29
C GLN A 158 2.89 -12.28 4.45
N LYS A 159 1.75 -12.01 5.08
CA LYS A 159 0.48 -11.70 4.42
C LYS A 159 -0.18 -10.48 5.08
N ASP A 160 -0.94 -9.71 4.31
CA ASP A 160 -1.66 -8.56 4.87
C ASP A 160 -2.64 -8.97 5.97
N ILE A 161 -3.26 -10.14 5.84
CA ILE A 161 -4.21 -10.69 6.81
C ILE A 161 -3.59 -11.00 8.19
N ASP A 162 -2.25 -11.03 8.29
CA ASP A 162 -1.56 -11.15 9.57
C ASP A 162 -1.85 -9.89 10.44
N THR A 163 -2.09 -8.74 9.79
CA THR A 163 -2.29 -7.44 10.45
C THR A 163 -3.69 -6.86 10.23
N LEU A 164 -4.34 -7.17 9.10
CA LEU A 164 -5.64 -6.65 8.73
C LEU A 164 -6.73 -7.75 8.76
N PRO A 165 -8.00 -7.40 8.97
CA PRO A 165 -9.09 -8.28 8.54
C PRO A 165 -9.00 -8.54 7.03
N PRO A 166 -9.54 -9.68 6.53
CA PRO A 166 -9.68 -9.91 5.09
C PRO A 166 -10.38 -8.73 4.41
N TYR A 167 -9.89 -8.33 3.23
CA TYR A 167 -10.38 -7.12 2.55
C TYR A 167 -11.89 -7.15 2.25
N GLU A 168 -12.46 -8.32 1.95
CA GLU A 168 -13.91 -8.51 1.74
C GLU A 168 -14.75 -8.20 2.99
N LEU A 169 -14.16 -8.28 4.18
CA LEU A 169 -14.80 -7.91 5.44
C LEU A 169 -14.42 -6.49 5.88
N LEU A 170 -13.19 -6.06 5.55
CA LEU A 170 -12.67 -4.75 5.91
C LEU A 170 -13.33 -3.62 5.11
N ASP A 171 -13.39 -3.76 3.79
CA ASP A 171 -13.84 -2.68 2.90
C ASP A 171 -15.30 -2.26 3.17
N PRO A 172 -16.27 -3.17 3.39
CA PRO A 172 -17.62 -2.77 3.80
C PRO A 172 -17.66 -1.98 5.11
N VAL A 173 -16.81 -2.35 6.09
CA VAL A 173 -16.68 -1.60 7.34
C VAL A 173 -16.10 -0.22 7.08
N LEU A 174 -15.09 -0.11 6.22
CA LEU A 174 -14.49 1.18 5.87
C LEU A 174 -15.50 2.08 5.16
N THR A 175 -16.29 1.58 4.24
CA THR A 175 -17.37 2.35 3.59
C THR A 175 -18.36 2.87 4.64
N ALA A 176 -18.89 1.98 5.48
CA ALA A 176 -19.87 2.33 6.50
C ALA A 176 -19.31 3.33 7.54
N TYR A 177 -18.08 3.10 8.02
CA TYR A 177 -17.47 3.90 9.08
C TYR A 177 -16.90 5.23 8.59
N VAL A 178 -16.29 5.23 7.41
CA VAL A 178 -15.58 6.40 6.88
C VAL A 178 -16.50 7.24 6.03
N GLU A 179 -17.22 6.61 5.09
CA GLU A 179 -18.00 7.30 4.05
C GLU A 179 -19.41 7.63 4.51
N GLU A 180 -20.08 6.69 5.18
CA GLU A 180 -21.47 6.81 5.64
C GLU A 180 -21.61 7.33 7.07
N ASP A 181 -20.49 7.50 7.78
CA ASP A 181 -20.45 8.03 9.16
C ASP A 181 -21.22 7.19 10.19
N LYS A 182 -21.35 5.88 9.94
CA LYS A 182 -22.01 4.97 10.88
C LYS A 182 -21.13 4.71 12.10
N SER A 183 -21.77 4.70 13.27
CA SER A 183 -21.17 4.24 14.53
C SER A 183 -20.82 2.75 14.50
N VAL A 184 -19.94 2.32 15.40
CA VAL A 184 -19.55 0.90 15.54
C VAL A 184 -20.78 0.03 15.77
N GLU A 185 -21.73 0.49 16.59
CA GLU A 185 -22.97 -0.21 16.92
C GLU A 185 -23.87 -0.38 15.69
N GLN A 186 -23.99 0.67 14.87
CA GLN A 186 -24.76 0.62 13.62
C GLN A 186 -24.16 -0.36 12.61
N ILE A 187 -22.83 -0.47 12.55
CA ILE A 187 -22.15 -1.38 11.63
C ILE A 187 -22.30 -2.83 12.12
N ILE A 188 -22.21 -3.07 13.43
CA ILE A 188 -22.49 -4.40 14.01
C ILE A 188 -23.94 -4.82 13.72
N ALA A 189 -24.90 -3.88 13.82
CA ALA A 189 -26.30 -4.14 13.48
C ALA A 189 -26.55 -4.46 12.00
N MET A 190 -25.58 -4.19 11.10
CA MET A 190 -25.61 -4.64 9.70
C MET A 190 -25.23 -6.12 9.54
N GLY A 191 -24.89 -6.82 10.62
CA GLY A 191 -24.52 -8.23 10.62
C GLY A 191 -23.02 -8.50 10.42
N ILE A 192 -22.17 -7.47 10.52
CA ILE A 192 -20.72 -7.62 10.43
C ILE A 192 -20.16 -7.99 11.82
N ASP A 193 -19.23 -8.94 11.86
CA ASP A 193 -18.61 -9.41 13.09
C ASP A 193 -18.01 -8.27 13.93
N GLU A 194 -18.38 -8.23 15.22
CA GLU A 194 -17.98 -7.19 16.16
C GLU A 194 -16.46 -7.01 16.27
N LYS A 195 -15.69 -8.11 16.23
CA LYS A 195 -14.23 -8.04 16.35
C LYS A 195 -13.62 -7.38 15.12
N VAL A 196 -14.16 -7.67 13.93
CA VAL A 196 -13.76 -7.01 12.68
C VAL A 196 -14.06 -5.52 12.74
N VAL A 197 -15.29 -5.14 13.12
CA VAL A 197 -15.70 -3.72 13.17
C VAL A 197 -14.84 -2.93 14.15
N LYS A 198 -14.70 -3.39 15.39
CA LYS A 198 -13.91 -2.71 16.43
C LYS A 198 -12.44 -2.62 16.07
N ARG A 199 -11.88 -3.65 15.43
CA ARG A 199 -10.48 -3.63 14.95
C ARG A 199 -10.29 -2.63 13.83
N ALA A 200 -11.17 -2.62 12.83
CA ALA A 200 -11.10 -1.69 11.69
C ALA A 200 -11.22 -0.23 12.16
N ALA A 201 -12.21 0.09 13.00
CA ALA A 201 -12.38 1.44 13.55
C ALA A 201 -11.14 1.93 14.31
N ARG A 202 -10.56 1.08 15.18
CA ARG A 202 -9.32 1.41 15.91
C ARG A 202 -8.14 1.67 14.97
N LEU A 203 -7.98 0.85 13.93
CA LEU A 203 -6.94 1.05 12.92
C LEU A 203 -7.14 2.37 12.17
N VAL A 204 -8.38 2.69 11.82
CA VAL A 204 -8.71 3.98 11.18
C VAL A 204 -8.32 5.14 12.08
N ASP A 205 -8.75 5.17 13.33
CA ASP A 205 -8.53 6.33 14.20
C ASP A 205 -7.06 6.55 14.56
N SER A 206 -6.32 5.47 14.82
CA SER A 206 -4.89 5.55 15.15
C SER A 206 -3.98 5.93 13.98
N SER A 207 -4.51 5.90 12.75
CA SER A 207 -3.73 6.09 11.52
C SER A 207 -3.79 7.51 10.95
N GLU A 208 -4.43 8.44 11.66
CA GLU A 208 -4.61 9.83 11.21
C GLU A 208 -3.29 10.54 10.91
N TYR A 209 -2.27 10.33 11.76
CA TYR A 209 -0.95 10.95 11.58
C TYR A 209 -0.24 10.53 10.28
N LYS A 210 -0.48 9.29 9.82
CA LYS A 210 0.06 8.81 8.53
C LYS A 210 -0.68 9.47 7.37
N ARG A 211 -2.01 9.47 7.42
CA ARG A 211 -2.85 10.01 6.33
C ARG A 211 -2.62 11.48 6.06
N ARG A 212 -2.30 12.28 7.08
CA ARG A 212 -1.98 13.70 6.91
C ARG A 212 -0.69 13.98 6.14
N GLN A 213 0.18 12.97 6.00
CA GLN A 213 1.44 13.05 5.25
C GLN A 213 1.37 12.32 3.91
N ALA A 214 0.23 11.70 3.58
CA ALA A 214 0.06 11.03 2.31
C ALA A 214 0.02 12.05 1.16
N PRO A 215 0.61 11.74 -0.01
CA PRO A 215 0.57 12.63 -1.16
C PRO A 215 -0.88 12.91 -1.63
N PRO A 216 -1.08 13.97 -2.43
CA PRO A 216 -2.36 14.20 -3.09
C PRO A 216 -2.71 13.04 -4.02
N GLY A 217 -3.99 12.83 -4.26
CA GLY A 217 -4.50 11.75 -5.10
C GLY A 217 -5.90 12.07 -5.64
N VAL A 218 -6.41 11.19 -6.50
CA VAL A 218 -7.76 11.33 -7.06
C VAL A 218 -8.79 10.89 -6.03
N LYS A 219 -9.88 11.67 -5.88
CA LYS A 219 -11.07 11.31 -5.12
C LYS A 219 -12.11 10.72 -6.07
N ILE A 220 -12.63 9.53 -5.76
CA ILE A 220 -13.68 8.86 -6.53
C ILE A 220 -14.91 8.49 -5.69
N THR A 221 -14.79 8.58 -4.37
CA THR A 221 -15.87 8.27 -3.42
C THR A 221 -16.51 9.56 -2.86
N PRO A 222 -17.70 9.50 -2.25
CA PRO A 222 -18.34 10.68 -1.65
C PRO A 222 -17.48 11.36 -0.58
N ARG A 223 -16.68 10.59 0.16
CA ARG A 223 -15.87 11.07 1.28
C ARG A 223 -14.47 10.44 1.27
N ALA A 224 -13.47 11.27 1.01
CA ALA A 224 -12.07 10.87 1.01
C ALA A 224 -11.34 11.34 2.29
N PHE A 225 -10.24 10.65 2.61
CA PHE A 225 -9.35 11.09 3.69
C PHE A 225 -8.61 12.37 3.29
N GLY A 226 -8.67 13.40 4.15
CA GLY A 226 -8.05 14.70 3.90
C GLY A 226 -9.04 15.84 4.09
N ARG A 227 -9.48 16.47 2.99
CA ARG A 227 -10.36 17.65 3.09
C ARG A 227 -11.73 17.32 3.68
N ASP A 228 -12.30 16.16 3.36
CA ASP A 228 -13.68 15.78 3.72
C ASP A 228 -13.81 15.16 5.10
N ARG A 229 -12.77 14.46 5.59
CA ARG A 229 -12.73 13.87 6.95
C ARG A 229 -11.46 14.30 7.66
N ARG A 230 -11.62 15.09 8.74
CA ARG A 230 -10.53 15.67 9.52
C ARG A 230 -10.70 15.33 11.00
N LEU A 231 -9.93 14.37 11.48
CA LEU A 231 -9.87 14.05 12.90
C LEU A 231 -8.59 14.61 13.53
N PRO A 232 -8.57 14.88 14.84
CA PRO A 232 -7.34 15.23 15.53
C PRO A 232 -6.36 14.04 15.49
N ILE A 233 -5.06 14.33 15.32
CA ILE A 233 -4.01 13.30 15.45
C ILE A 233 -3.98 12.79 16.89
N SER A 234 -3.98 13.71 17.86
CA SER A 234 -4.06 13.38 19.28
C SER A 234 -5.52 13.12 19.65
N ASN A 235 -5.92 11.86 19.60
CA ASN A 235 -7.27 11.42 19.94
C ASN A 235 -7.24 10.32 21.01
N ARG A 236 -7.97 10.51 22.12
CA ARG A 236 -8.19 9.48 23.16
C ARG A 236 -9.64 8.99 23.22
N PHE A 237 -10.50 9.49 22.33
CA PHE A 237 -11.85 8.98 22.18
C PHE A 237 -11.78 7.49 21.80
N LYS A 238 -12.44 6.67 22.59
CA LYS A 238 -12.68 5.26 22.32
C LYS A 238 -14.19 5.17 22.33
N GLY A 239 -14.79 5.12 21.14
CA GLY A 239 -16.24 5.08 20.96
C GLY A 239 -16.94 4.17 21.96
#